data_AF-A0A1M5RXP0-F1
#
_entry.id   AF-A0A1M5RXP0-F1
#
_cell.length_a   1.000
_cell.length_b   1.000
_cell.length_c   1.000
_cell.angle_alpha   90.00
_cell.angle_beta   90.00
_cell.angle_gamma   90.00
#
_symmetry.space_group_name_H-M   'P 1'
#
loop_
_entity.id
_entity.type
_entity.pdbx_description
1 polymer ?
#
loop_
_entity_poly.entity_id
_entity_poly.type
_entity_poly.pdbx_seq_one_letter_code
_entity_poly.pdbx_strand_id
1 'polypeptide(L)'
;MQAKEKSEPVIISPLRRWLHRGWRIPLVAGLLVALLTSTGVTIMEWLENPGGIFHDASGTRWRFVYETYISWFIPTWITTSGICLLLSLGLTLLHHYHLNKPDRD
;
A
#
# COMPACT_ATOMS: atom_id res chain seq x y z
N MET A 1 39.36 -31.88 -22.96
CA MET A 1 39.22 -30.41 -22.99
C MET A 1 37.77 -30.08 -22.69
N GLN A 2 37.48 -29.70 -21.44
CA GLN A 2 36.12 -29.33 -21.00
C GLN A 2 35.82 -27.92 -21.51
N ALA A 3 34.84 -27.80 -22.40
CA ALA A 3 34.29 -26.53 -22.81
C ALA A 3 33.61 -25.89 -21.60
N LYS A 4 34.17 -24.78 -21.14
CA LYS A 4 33.66 -23.96 -20.05
C LYS A 4 32.37 -23.29 -20.54
N GLU A 5 31.23 -23.91 -20.22
CA GLU A 5 29.90 -23.38 -20.47
C GLU A 5 29.83 -21.99 -19.80
N LYS A 6 29.81 -20.96 -20.66
CA LYS A 6 29.79 -19.56 -20.27
C LYS A 6 28.39 -19.28 -19.73
N SER A 7 28.23 -19.40 -18.42
CA SER A 7 26.96 -19.09 -17.74
C SER A 7 26.53 -17.68 -18.11
N GLU A 8 25.54 -17.57 -18.99
CA GLU A 8 24.92 -16.31 -19.34
C GLU A 8 24.45 -15.62 -18.06
N PRO A 9 24.72 -14.31 -17.88
CA PRO A 9 24.20 -13.60 -16.73
C PRO A 9 22.67 -13.68 -16.80
N VAL A 10 22.04 -14.28 -15.80
CA VAL A 10 20.58 -14.29 -15.68
C VAL A 10 20.14 -12.83 -15.53
N ILE A 11 19.77 -12.19 -16.64
CA ILE A 11 19.19 -10.86 -16.65
C ILE A 11 17.80 -11.00 -16.01
N ILE A 12 17.74 -10.89 -14.68
CA ILE A 12 16.48 -10.90 -13.96
C ILE A 12 15.73 -9.64 -14.38
N SER A 13 14.62 -9.83 -15.11
CA SER A 13 13.77 -8.72 -15.54
C SER A 13 13.39 -7.85 -14.35
N PRO A 14 13.30 -6.51 -14.52
CA PRO A 14 12.93 -5.59 -13.44
C PRO A 14 11.59 -6.00 -12.80
N LEU A 15 10.68 -6.52 -13.60
CA LEU A 15 9.41 -7.09 -13.17
C LEU A 15 9.60 -8.27 -12.20
N ARG A 16 10.48 -9.23 -12.50
CA ARG A 16 10.75 -10.38 -11.63
C ARG A 16 11.34 -9.94 -10.29
N ARG A 17 12.24 -8.94 -10.30
CA ARG A 17 12.80 -8.38 -9.06
C ARG A 17 11.72 -7.70 -8.20
N TRP A 18 10.84 -6.93 -8.84
CA TRP A 18 9.73 -6.25 -8.17
C TRP A 18 8.72 -7.25 -7.57
N LEU A 19 8.36 -8.31 -8.30
CA LEU A 19 7.44 -9.35 -7.82
C LEU A 19 7.94 -10.07 -6.55
N HIS A 20 9.25 -10.23 -6.37
CA HIS A 20 9.78 -10.91 -5.18
C HIS A 20 9.77 -10.05 -3.92
N ARG A 21 9.94 -8.72 -4.02
CA ARG A 21 10.16 -7.85 -2.84
C ARG A 21 9.52 -6.47 -2.91
N GLY A 22 9.25 -5.96 -4.10
CA GLY A 22 8.79 -4.58 -4.35
C GLY A 22 7.36 -4.30 -3.90
N TRP A 23 6.50 -5.32 -3.78
CA TRP A 23 5.09 -5.16 -3.39
C TRP A 23 4.88 -4.92 -1.88
N ARG A 24 5.84 -5.31 -1.04
CA ARG A 24 5.67 -5.25 0.43
C ARG A 24 5.60 -3.83 0.96
N ILE A 25 6.47 -2.95 0.45
CA ILE A 25 6.55 -1.55 0.90
C ILE A 25 5.25 -0.80 0.60
N PRO A 26 4.69 -0.85 -0.63
CA PRO A 26 3.37 -0.28 -0.93
C PRO A 26 2.23 -0.77 -0.04
N LEU A 27 2.16 -2.07 0.27
CA LEU A 27 1.10 -2.60 1.12
C LEU A 27 1.23 -2.14 2.57
N VAL A 28 2.45 -2.10 3.10
CA VAL A 28 2.71 -1.58 4.46
C VAL A 28 2.39 -0.10 4.53
N ALA A 29 2.79 0.69 3.52
CA ALA A 29 2.47 2.11 3.45
C ALA A 29 0.94 2.33 3.41
N GLY A 30 0.23 1.62 2.54
CA GLY A 30 -1.23 1.69 2.47
C GLY A 30 -1.92 1.27 3.76
N LEU A 31 -1.41 0.24 4.45
CA LEU A 31 -1.92 -0.19 5.75
C LEU A 31 -1.73 0.89 6.81
N LEU A 32 -0.55 1.51 6.90
CA LEU A 32 -0.28 2.57 7.88
C LEU A 32 -1.20 3.78 7.67
N VAL A 33 -1.40 4.20 6.40
CA VAL A 33 -2.32 5.29 6.07
C VAL A 33 -3.75 4.92 6.46
N ALA A 34 -4.20 3.70 6.14
CA ALA A 34 -5.53 3.25 6.49
C ALA A 34 -5.77 3.24 8.01
N LEU A 35 -4.83 2.71 8.79
CA LEU A 35 -4.90 2.71 10.25
C LEU A 35 -5.01 4.13 10.82
N LEU A 36 -4.15 5.05 10.38
CA LEU A 36 -4.14 6.42 10.88
C LEU A 36 -5.44 7.15 10.54
N THR A 37 -5.91 7.03 9.30
CA THR A 37 -7.12 7.69 8.83
C THR A 37 -8.36 7.13 9.52
N SER A 38 -8.54 5.81 9.56
CA SER A 38 -9.74 5.21 10.15
C SER A 38 -9.81 5.43 11.65
N THR A 39 -8.68 5.33 12.36
CA THR A 39 -8.61 5.67 13.80
C THR A 39 -8.90 7.15 14.03
N GLY A 40 -8.29 8.05 13.24
CA GLY A 40 -8.50 9.49 13.37
C GLY A 40 -9.97 9.88 13.19
N VAL A 41 -10.61 9.39 12.13
CA VAL A 41 -12.03 9.67 11.87
C VAL A 41 -12.93 9.05 12.95
N THR A 42 -12.67 7.81 13.35
CA THR A 42 -13.48 7.13 14.37
C THR A 42 -13.39 7.83 15.72
N ILE A 43 -12.21 8.31 16.11
CA ILE A 43 -12.05 9.11 17.34
C ILE A 43 -12.79 10.43 17.20
N MET A 44 -12.69 11.12 16.06
CA MET A 44 -13.40 12.38 15.82
C MET A 44 -14.93 12.20 15.92
N GLU A 45 -15.49 11.22 15.22
CA GLU A 45 -16.93 10.94 15.25
C GLU A 45 -17.41 10.49 16.64
N TRP A 46 -16.59 9.71 17.36
CA TRP A 46 -16.90 9.33 18.74
C TRP A 46 -16.92 10.53 19.68
N LEU A 47 -15.98 11.48 19.54
CA LEU A 47 -15.93 12.71 20.35
C LEU A 47 -17.08 13.68 20.04
N GLU A 48 -17.41 13.85 18.76
CA GLU A 48 -18.53 14.70 18.33
C GLU A 48 -19.88 14.11 18.70
N ASN A 49 -19.97 12.77 18.70
CA ASN A 49 -21.15 12.00 19.08
C ASN A 49 -22.45 12.52 18.46
N PRO A 50 -22.53 12.65 17.12
CA PRO A 50 -23.66 13.25 16.44
C PRO A 50 -24.96 12.51 16.78
N GLY A 51 -25.98 13.26 17.23
CA GLY A 51 -27.26 12.67 17.64
C GLY A 51 -27.17 11.71 18.82
N GLY A 52 -26.04 11.70 19.53
CA GLY A 52 -25.81 10.78 20.63
C GLY A 52 -25.78 9.32 20.19
N ILE A 53 -25.20 8.97 19.02
CA ILE A 53 -25.17 7.59 18.48
C ILE A 53 -23.95 6.78 18.91
N PHE A 54 -22.84 7.41 19.29
CA PHE A 54 -21.61 6.70 19.68
C PHE A 54 -21.60 6.36 21.16
N HIS A 55 -22.07 7.27 22.01
CA HIS A 55 -22.19 7.02 23.44
C HIS A 55 -23.30 7.85 24.09
N ASP A 56 -23.79 7.40 25.23
CA ASP A 56 -24.75 8.12 26.08
C ASP A 56 -24.53 7.76 27.56
N ALA A 57 -25.50 8.06 28.42
CA ALA A 57 -25.43 7.75 29.85
C ALA A 57 -25.30 6.24 30.17
N SER A 58 -25.68 5.36 29.23
CA SER A 58 -25.53 3.91 29.35
C SER A 58 -24.15 3.39 28.88
N GLY A 59 -23.34 4.24 28.25
CA GLY A 59 -21.98 3.93 27.81
C GLY A 59 -21.77 4.03 26.30
N THR A 60 -20.71 3.39 25.80
CA THR A 60 -20.33 3.41 24.39
C THR A 60 -21.00 2.29 23.61
N ARG A 61 -21.64 2.65 22.49
CA ARG A 61 -22.19 1.71 21.51
C ARG A 61 -21.12 1.29 20.52
N TRP A 62 -20.31 0.30 20.91
CA TRP A 62 -19.17 -0.21 20.14
C TRP A 62 -19.48 -0.67 18.72
N ARG A 63 -20.73 -1.05 18.43
CA ARG A 63 -21.16 -1.40 17.07
C ARG A 63 -20.94 -0.24 16.10
N PHE A 64 -21.37 0.97 16.45
CA PHE A 64 -21.20 2.16 15.60
C PHE A 64 -19.72 2.54 15.47
N VAL A 65 -18.95 2.46 16.56
CA VAL A 65 -17.49 2.68 16.53
C VAL A 65 -16.81 1.74 15.54
N TYR A 66 -17.14 0.44 15.60
CA TYR A 66 -16.56 -0.57 14.71
C TYR A 66 -17.02 -0.39 13.26
N GLU A 67 -18.30 -0.10 13.02
CA GLU A 67 -18.85 0.15 11.68
C GLU A 67 -18.19 1.38 11.03
N THR A 68 -18.03 2.49 11.76
CA THR A 68 -17.27 3.66 11.30
C THR A 68 -15.82 3.29 11.01
N TYR A 69 -15.15 2.60 11.93
CA TYR A 69 -13.75 2.24 11.71
C TYR A 69 -13.56 1.42 10.43
N ILE A 70 -14.37 0.38 10.23
CA ILE A 70 -14.27 -0.50 9.05
C ILE A 70 -14.66 0.22 7.76
N SER A 71 -15.68 1.09 7.80
CA SER A 71 -16.12 1.85 6.63
C SER A 71 -15.04 2.80 6.11
N TRP A 72 -14.18 3.32 6.99
CA TRP A 72 -13.01 4.11 6.60
C TRP A 72 -11.78 3.25 6.30
N PHE A 73 -11.54 2.19 7.07
CA PHE A 73 -10.33 1.36 6.96
C PHE A 73 -10.21 0.64 5.62
N ILE A 74 -11.24 -0.14 5.24
CA ILE A 74 -11.20 -1.00 4.04
C ILE A 74 -10.98 -0.20 2.75
N PRO A 75 -11.79 0.83 2.43
CA PRO A 75 -11.61 1.57 1.19
C PRO A 75 -10.28 2.34 1.20
N THR A 76 -9.87 2.92 2.33
CA THR A 76 -8.58 3.63 2.43
C THR A 76 -7.42 2.68 2.18
N TRP A 77 -7.45 1.48 2.76
CA TRP A 77 -6.39 0.50 2.56
C TRP A 77 -6.28 0.04 1.11
N ILE A 78 -7.41 -0.33 0.48
CA ILE A 78 -7.44 -0.81 -0.90
C ILE A 78 -6.97 0.30 -1.86
N THR A 79 -7.54 1.49 -1.75
CA THR A 79 -7.22 2.61 -2.64
C THR A 79 -5.77 3.07 -2.49
N THR A 80 -5.31 3.28 -1.27
CA THR A 80 -3.93 3.74 -1.01
C THR A 80 -2.91 2.70 -1.42
N SER A 81 -3.14 1.43 -1.07
CA SER A 81 -2.24 0.33 -1.47
C SER A 81 -2.18 0.20 -2.99
N GLY A 82 -3.33 0.29 -3.68
CA GLY A 82 -3.41 0.25 -5.14
C GLY A 82 -2.59 1.37 -5.79
N ILE A 83 -2.75 2.61 -5.31
CA ILE A 83 -1.98 3.76 -5.79
C ILE A 83 -0.48 3.55 -5.56
N CYS A 84 -0.07 3.16 -4.35
CA CYS A 84 1.33 2.92 -4.02
C CYS A 84 1.95 1.78 -4.87
N LEU A 85 1.19 0.73 -5.17
CA LEU A 85 1.63 -0.38 -6.00
C LEU A 85 1.89 0.09 -7.43
N LEU A 86 0.95 0.83 -8.02
CA LEU A 86 1.07 1.37 -9.38
C LEU A 86 2.25 2.33 -9.49
N LEU A 87 2.41 3.23 -8.52
CA LEU A 87 3.53 4.17 -8.47
C LEU A 87 4.87 3.44 -8.33
N SER A 88 4.98 2.49 -7.40
CA SER A 88 6.20 1.70 -7.20
C SER A 88 6.61 0.93 -8.46
N LEU A 89 5.64 0.31 -9.14
CA LEU A 89 5.88 -0.40 -10.39
C LEU A 89 6.32 0.57 -11.50
N GLY A 90 5.60 1.67 -11.69
CA GLY A 90 5.92 2.69 -12.69
C GLY A 90 7.33 3.26 -12.51
N LEU A 91 7.72 3.60 -11.27
CA LEU A 91 9.07 4.07 -10.95
C LEU A 91 10.14 3.02 -11.25
N THR A 92 9.86 1.74 -10.97
CA THR A 92 10.79 0.64 -11.26
C THR A 92 11.02 0.49 -12.77
N LEU A 93 9.95 0.57 -13.56
CA LEU A 93 10.02 0.48 -15.01
C LEU A 93 10.72 1.69 -15.63
N LEU A 94 10.40 2.90 -15.15
CA LEU A 94 11.02 4.14 -15.61
C LEU A 94 12.53 4.15 -15.32
N HIS A 95 12.92 3.78 -14.10
CA HIS A 95 14.33 3.68 -13.71
C HIS A 95 15.09 2.68 -14.59
N HIS A 96 14.49 1.51 -14.85
CA HIS A 96 15.10 0.52 -15.74
C HIS A 96 15.23 1.03 -17.18
N TYR A 97 14.21 1.71 -17.71
CA TYR A 97 14.25 2.32 -19.04
C TYR A 97 15.35 3.37 -19.15
N HIS A 98 15.47 4.25 -18.16
CA HIS A 98 16.47 5.31 -18.17
C HIS A 98 17.91 4.78 -18.14
N LEU A 99 18.18 3.74 -17.33
CA LEU A 99 19.50 3.11 -17.25
C LEU A 99 19.90 2.33 -18.51
N ASN A 100 18.93 1.85 -19.29
CA ASN A 100 19.17 1.05 -20.48
C ASN A 100 18.92 1.82 -21.78
N LYS A 101 18.81 3.16 -21.70
CA LYS A 101 18.68 3.99 -22.88
C LYS A 101 19.99 3.83 -23.68
N PRO A 102 19.96 3.29 -24.92
CA PRO A 102 21.18 3.23 -25.72
C PRO A 102 21.66 4.65 -25.96
N ASP A 103 22.96 4.89 -25.75
CA ASP A 103 23.60 6.15 -26.12
C ASP A 103 23.25 6.40 -27.58
N ARG A 104 22.50 7.49 -27.82
CA ARG A 104 22.11 7.88 -29.17
C ARG A 104 23.32 8.57 -29.78
N ASP A 105 24.14 7.79 -30.47
CA ASP A 105 25.06 8.29 -31.50
C ASP A 105 24.32 8.45 -32.83
#